data_AF-A0A060Z420-F1
#
_entry.id   AF-A0A060Z420-F1
#
_cell.length_a   1.000
_cell.length_b   1.000
_cell.length_c   1.000
_cell.angle_alpha   90.00
_cell.angle_beta   90.00
_cell.angle_gamma   90.00
#
_symmetry.space_group_name_H-M   'P 1'
#
loop_
_entity.id
_entity.type
_entity.pdbx_description
1 polymer ?
#
loop_
_entity_poly.entity_id
_entity_poly.type
_entity_poly.pdbx_seq_one_letter_code
_entity_poly.pdbx_strand_id
1 'polypeptide(L)'
;MCLSLCQVKVKESEESIGGHESFHVSLLNVEKWLMIMRQKLESYRSSTGEWSLDNRQQEAERALGEFPEKELQLHQTEVQGQGVLERTSEEGRVHILRDMKHLRESWMALHDLSLNLFRYTTLIRARCKTHRIRYRTQERLFIPDQDDCHYYIL
;
A
#
# COMPACT_ATOMS: atom_id res chain seq x y z
N MET A 1 -4.76 -46.86 -24.60
CA MET A 1 -4.72 -45.51 -25.21
C MET A 1 -5.68 -44.53 -24.53
N CYS A 2 -6.93 -44.89 -24.22
CA CYS A 2 -7.87 -43.97 -23.54
C CYS A 2 -7.52 -43.68 -22.07
N LEU A 3 -7.08 -44.70 -21.30
CA LEU A 3 -6.66 -44.53 -19.90
C LEU A 3 -5.50 -43.54 -19.73
N SER A 4 -4.50 -43.60 -20.61
CA SER A 4 -3.36 -42.68 -20.60
C SER A 4 -3.76 -41.25 -20.95
N LEU A 5 -4.72 -41.06 -21.87
CA LEU A 5 -5.23 -39.73 -22.20
C LEU A 5 -6.04 -39.11 -21.05
N CYS A 6 -6.88 -39.92 -20.38
CA CYS A 6 -7.61 -39.46 -19.20
C CYS A 6 -6.66 -39.05 -18.06
N GLN A 7 -5.59 -39.82 -17.82
CA GLN A 7 -4.59 -39.48 -16.80
C GLN A 7 -3.89 -38.15 -17.09
N VAL A 8 -3.53 -37.89 -18.35
CA VAL A 8 -2.93 -36.61 -18.76
C VAL A 8 -3.91 -35.46 -18.52
N LYS A 9 -5.18 -35.61 -18.91
CA LYS A 9 -6.20 -34.57 -18.73
C LYS A 9 -6.50 -34.27 -17.26
N VAL A 10 -6.50 -35.29 -16.40
CA VAL A 10 -6.63 -35.10 -14.95
C VAL A 10 -5.46 -34.28 -14.41
N LYS A 11 -4.23 -34.64 -14.78
CA LYS A 11 -3.03 -33.91 -14.34
C LYS A 11 -3.03 -32.45 -14.81
N GLU A 12 -3.38 -32.19 -16.06
CA GLU A 12 -3.53 -30.82 -16.60
C GLU A 12 -4.58 -30.02 -15.81
N SER A 13 -5.69 -30.66 -15.44
CA SER A 13 -6.74 -30.03 -14.66
C SER A 13 -6.28 -29.73 -13.23
N GLU A 14 -5.59 -30.66 -12.57
CA GLU A 14 -5.04 -30.47 -11.22
C GLU A 14 -4.01 -29.34 -11.19
N GLU A 15 -3.13 -29.28 -12.18
CA GLU A 15 -2.15 -28.20 -12.31
C GLU A 15 -2.81 -26.85 -12.58
N SER A 16 -3.89 -26.82 -13.38
CA SER A 16 -4.68 -25.61 -13.61
C SER A 16 -5.35 -25.12 -12.32
N ILE A 17 -6.04 -26.02 -11.60
CA ILE A 17 -6.70 -25.71 -10.33
C ILE A 17 -5.69 -25.18 -9.31
N GLY A 18 -4.56 -25.86 -9.13
CA GLY A 18 -3.52 -25.41 -8.20
C GLY A 18 -2.94 -24.04 -8.58
N GLY A 19 -2.81 -23.74 -9.87
CA GLY A 19 -2.42 -22.41 -10.35
C GLY A 19 -3.44 -21.33 -9.99
N HIS A 20 -4.74 -21.60 -10.19
CA HIS A 20 -5.82 -20.69 -9.84
C HIS A 20 -5.91 -20.45 -8.32
N GLU A 21 -5.77 -21.48 -7.51
CA GLU A 21 -5.76 -21.38 -6.04
C GLU A 21 -4.58 -20.52 -5.55
N SER A 22 -3.37 -20.79 -6.07
CA SER A 22 -2.19 -20.00 -5.70
C SER A 22 -2.34 -18.54 -6.09
N PHE A 23 -2.85 -18.25 -7.29
CA PHE A 23 -3.10 -16.88 -7.74
C PHE A 23 -4.12 -16.19 -6.82
N HIS A 24 -5.22 -16.87 -6.51
CA HIS A 24 -6.28 -16.31 -5.69
C HIS A 24 -5.80 -15.97 -4.26
N VAL A 25 -5.00 -16.84 -3.66
CA VAL A 25 -4.40 -16.58 -2.33
C VAL A 25 -3.48 -15.36 -2.39
N SER A 26 -2.61 -15.25 -3.39
CA SER A 26 -1.72 -14.10 -3.56
C SER A 26 -2.51 -12.80 -3.76
N LEU A 27 -3.54 -12.83 -4.60
CA LEU A 27 -4.43 -11.70 -4.86
C LEU A 27 -5.07 -11.19 -3.56
N LEU A 28 -5.72 -12.07 -2.80
CA LEU A 28 -6.37 -11.71 -1.54
C LEU A 28 -5.39 -11.15 -0.51
N ASN A 29 -4.17 -11.67 -0.47
CA ASN A 29 -3.13 -11.17 0.44
C ASN A 29 -2.74 -9.73 0.12
N VAL A 30 -2.53 -9.41 -1.16
CA VAL A 30 -2.18 -8.05 -1.60
C VAL A 30 -3.37 -7.11 -1.41
N GLU A 31 -4.58 -7.50 -1.79
CA GLU A 31 -5.80 -6.69 -1.60
C GLU A 31 -6.06 -6.35 -0.13
N LYS A 32 -5.90 -7.33 0.76
CA LYS A 32 -6.04 -7.11 2.21
C LYS A 32 -5.01 -6.09 2.70
N TRP A 33 -3.76 -6.21 2.26
CA TRP A 33 -2.73 -5.23 2.65
C TRP A 33 -3.04 -3.83 2.10
N LEU A 34 -3.47 -3.72 0.84
CA LEU A 34 -3.87 -2.45 0.23
C LEU A 34 -4.98 -1.76 1.04
N MET A 35 -5.99 -2.51 1.46
CA MET A 35 -7.09 -2.00 2.28
C MET A 35 -6.59 -1.47 3.64
N ILE A 36 -5.81 -2.28 4.37
CA ILE A 36 -5.29 -1.89 5.68
C ILE A 36 -4.36 -0.68 5.56
N MET A 37 -3.48 -0.67 4.55
CA MET A 37 -2.53 0.41 4.36
C MET A 37 -3.22 1.71 3.96
N ARG A 38 -4.25 1.64 3.12
CA ARG A 38 -5.09 2.80 2.80
C ARG A 38 -5.68 3.43 4.06
N GLN A 39 -6.34 2.63 4.90
CA GLN A 39 -6.91 3.09 6.16
C GLN A 39 -5.86 3.70 7.09
N LYS A 40 -4.69 3.06 7.18
CA LYS A 40 -3.55 3.54 7.96
C LYS A 40 -3.07 4.92 7.47
N LEU A 41 -2.86 5.09 6.17
CA LEU A 41 -2.43 6.36 5.58
C LEU A 41 -3.49 7.46 5.69
N GLU A 42 -4.78 7.12 5.53
CA GLU A 42 -5.88 8.07 5.73
C GLU A 42 -5.98 8.53 7.18
N SER A 43 -5.73 7.66 8.16
CA SER A 43 -5.72 8.04 9.59
C SER A 43 -4.69 9.12 9.91
N TYR A 44 -3.55 9.15 9.21
CA TYR A 44 -2.52 10.17 9.40
C TYR A 44 -2.94 11.57 8.91
N ARG A 45 -3.92 11.65 8.01
CA ARG A 45 -4.46 12.92 7.49
C ARG A 45 -5.45 13.57 8.46
N SER A 46 -6.08 12.82 9.36
CA SER A 46 -7.06 13.35 10.31
C SER A 46 -6.42 14.31 11.31
N SER A 47 -6.89 15.55 11.37
CA SER A 47 -6.41 16.59 12.30
C SER A 47 -6.91 16.41 13.73
N THR A 48 -7.79 15.44 13.98
CA THR A 48 -8.26 15.07 15.32
C THR A 48 -7.08 14.57 16.15
N GLY A 49 -6.93 15.10 17.36
CA GLY A 49 -5.71 15.10 18.18
C GLY A 49 -5.24 13.75 18.75
N GLU A 50 -5.49 12.62 18.07
CA GLU A 50 -5.05 11.29 18.52
C GLU A 50 -3.54 11.05 18.35
N TRP A 51 -2.87 11.84 17.52
CA TRP A 51 -1.44 11.66 17.22
C TRP A 51 -0.66 12.98 17.25
N SER A 52 0.45 13.01 17.99
CA SER A 52 1.45 14.08 17.89
C SER A 52 2.09 14.08 16.48
N LEU A 53 2.55 15.25 16.01
CA LEU A 53 3.15 15.39 14.68
C LEU A 53 4.35 14.45 14.47
N ASP A 54 5.18 14.27 15.50
CA ASP A 54 6.35 13.38 15.44
C ASP A 54 5.95 11.89 15.39
N ASN A 55 4.91 11.49 16.14
CA ASN A 55 4.40 10.11 16.07
C ASN A 55 3.77 9.80 14.70
N ARG A 56 3.03 10.75 14.12
CA ARG A 56 2.49 10.61 12.74
C ARG A 56 3.61 10.43 11.72
N GLN A 57 4.69 11.18 11.88
CA GLN A 57 5.84 11.12 10.99
C GLN A 57 6.51 9.75 11.02
N GLN A 58 6.83 9.27 12.22
CA GLN A 58 7.54 8.01 12.39
C GLN A 58 6.70 6.84 11.86
N GLU A 59 5.41 6.84 12.15
CA GLU A 59 4.51 5.79 11.68
C GLU A 59 4.27 5.85 10.16
N ALA A 60 4.24 7.05 9.57
CA ALA A 60 4.20 7.22 8.12
C ALA A 60 5.48 6.70 7.44
N GLU A 61 6.67 7.00 7.98
CA GLU A 61 7.94 6.48 7.47
C GLU A 61 8.00 4.95 7.55
N ARG A 62 7.54 4.38 8.67
CA ARG A 62 7.44 2.93 8.85
C ARG A 62 6.49 2.30 7.82
N ALA A 63 5.32 2.90 7.60
CA ALA A 63 4.35 2.45 6.61
C ALA A 63 4.92 2.49 5.19
N LEU A 64 5.64 3.57 4.84
CA LEU A 64 6.32 3.70 3.55
C LEU A 64 7.41 2.64 3.35
N GLY A 65 8.06 2.18 4.43
CA GLY A 65 9.05 1.11 4.39
C GLY A 65 8.48 -0.26 3.96
N GLU A 66 7.17 -0.49 4.06
CA GLU A 66 6.53 -1.74 3.64
C GLU A 66 6.32 -1.83 2.11
N PHE A 67 6.35 -0.70 1.39
CA PHE A 67 6.01 -0.64 -0.03
C PHE A 67 6.93 -1.47 -0.94
N PRO A 68 8.27 -1.46 -0.81
CA PRO A 68 9.14 -2.20 -1.73
C PRO A 68 8.90 -3.72 -1.73
N GLU A 69 8.71 -4.30 -0.56
CA GLU A 69 8.40 -5.74 -0.44
C GLU A 69 7.03 -6.06 -1.06
N LYS A 70 6.05 -5.17 -0.85
CA LYS A 70 4.68 -5.35 -1.32
C LYS A 70 4.56 -5.13 -2.83
N GLU A 71 5.38 -4.24 -3.38
CA GLU A 71 5.53 -4.07 -4.83
C GLU A 71 6.06 -5.36 -5.47
N LEU A 72 7.05 -6.01 -4.86
CA LEU A 72 7.54 -7.31 -5.36
C LEU A 72 6.43 -8.38 -5.33
N GLN A 73 5.66 -8.44 -4.24
CA GLN A 73 4.53 -9.38 -4.12
C GLN A 73 3.42 -9.09 -5.15
N LEU A 74 3.16 -7.82 -5.46
CA LEU A 74 2.24 -7.42 -6.53
C LEU A 74 2.70 -7.98 -7.88
N HIS A 75 3.95 -7.74 -8.27
CA HIS A 75 4.49 -8.24 -9.53
C HIS A 75 4.46 -9.78 -9.62
N GLN A 76 4.78 -10.48 -8.53
CA GLN A 76 4.65 -11.93 -8.47
C GLN A 76 3.21 -12.40 -8.69
N THR A 77 2.24 -11.70 -8.11
CA THR A 77 0.80 -11.98 -8.28
C THR A 77 0.37 -11.76 -9.73
N GLU A 78 0.87 -10.70 -10.39
CA GLU A 78 0.60 -10.45 -11.81
C GLU A 78 1.19 -11.54 -12.72
N VAL A 79 2.40 -12.01 -12.44
CA VAL A 79 3.02 -13.13 -13.17
C VAL A 79 2.21 -14.42 -12.99
N GLN A 80 1.74 -14.71 -11.78
CA GLN A 80 0.82 -15.84 -11.53
C GLN A 80 -0.49 -15.67 -12.31
N GLY A 81 -1.06 -14.46 -12.30
CA GLY A 81 -2.24 -14.07 -13.07
C GLY A 81 -2.10 -14.33 -14.56
N GLN A 82 -0.95 -13.97 -15.14
CA GLN A 82 -0.65 -14.26 -16.53
C GLN A 82 -0.56 -15.76 -16.81
N GLY A 83 0.08 -16.52 -15.91
CA GLY A 83 0.20 -17.98 -16.05
C GLY A 83 -1.13 -18.73 -15.90
N VAL A 84 -2.11 -18.20 -15.17
CA VAL A 84 -3.46 -18.78 -15.13
C VAL A 84 -4.26 -18.41 -16.38
N LEU A 85 -4.13 -17.17 -16.89
CA LEU A 85 -4.80 -16.71 -18.11
C LEU A 85 -4.51 -17.58 -19.34
N GLU A 86 -3.31 -18.12 -19.46
CA GLU A 86 -2.91 -19.00 -20.58
C GLU A 86 -3.67 -20.34 -20.57
N ARG A 87 -4.19 -20.75 -19.43
CA ARG A 87 -4.86 -22.05 -19.20
C ARG A 87 -6.36 -21.93 -18.97
N THR A 88 -6.90 -20.72 -18.95
CA THR A 88 -8.32 -20.46 -18.75
C THR A 88 -9.04 -20.26 -20.09
N SER A 89 -10.30 -20.70 -20.19
CA SER A 89 -11.16 -20.40 -21.34
C SER A 89 -11.41 -18.89 -21.47
N GLU A 90 -11.78 -18.43 -22.66
CA GLU A 90 -11.98 -17.01 -22.93
C GLU A 90 -13.03 -16.36 -22.01
N GLU A 91 -14.12 -17.08 -21.70
CA GLU A 91 -15.15 -16.63 -20.76
C GLU A 91 -14.59 -16.43 -19.35
N GLY A 92 -13.70 -17.31 -18.90
CA GLY A 92 -13.09 -17.22 -17.57
C GLY A 92 -12.01 -16.13 -17.48
N ARG A 93 -11.29 -15.85 -18.58
CA ARG A 93 -10.22 -14.84 -18.63
C ARG A 93 -10.72 -13.44 -18.29
N VAL A 94 -11.96 -13.11 -18.64
CA VAL A 94 -12.58 -11.80 -18.36
C VAL A 94 -12.55 -11.46 -16.88
N HIS A 95 -12.77 -12.44 -16.00
CA HIS A 95 -12.76 -12.23 -14.55
C HIS A 95 -11.34 -11.97 -14.03
N ILE A 96 -10.38 -12.80 -14.45
CA ILE A 96 -8.98 -12.68 -14.03
C ILE A 96 -8.38 -11.35 -14.48
N LEU A 97 -8.67 -10.92 -15.71
CA LEU A 97 -8.23 -9.62 -16.23
C LEU A 97 -8.83 -8.45 -15.44
N ARG A 98 -10.09 -8.57 -15.03
CA ARG A 98 -10.76 -7.56 -14.20
C ARG A 98 -10.10 -7.46 -12.83
N ASP A 99 -9.83 -8.59 -12.19
CA ASP A 99 -9.23 -8.64 -10.86
C ASP A 99 -7.80 -8.05 -10.88
N MET A 100 -6.98 -8.42 -11.87
CA MET A 100 -5.65 -7.83 -12.04
C MET A 100 -5.70 -6.33 -12.36
N LYS A 101 -6.69 -5.87 -13.13
CA LYS A 101 -6.89 -4.44 -13.38
C LYS A 101 -7.24 -3.72 -12.09
N HIS A 102 -8.19 -4.23 -11.32
CA HIS A 102 -8.61 -3.66 -10.04
C HIS A 102 -7.45 -3.58 -9.03
N LEU A 103 -6.63 -4.63 -8.99
CA LEU A 103 -5.44 -4.67 -8.13
C LEU A 103 -4.45 -3.55 -8.46
N ARG A 104 -4.14 -3.34 -9.75
CA ARG A 104 -3.24 -2.27 -10.21
C ARG A 104 -3.81 -0.89 -9.93
N GLU A 105 -5.09 -0.66 -10.20
CA GLU A 105 -5.76 0.61 -9.92
C GLU A 105 -5.73 0.93 -8.41
N SER A 106 -5.99 -0.07 -7.57
CA SER A 106 -5.93 0.06 -6.12
C SER A 106 -4.52 0.37 -5.62
N TRP A 107 -3.50 -0.28 -6.20
CA TRP A 107 -2.09 0.00 -5.91
C TRP A 107 -1.69 1.42 -6.30
N MET A 108 -2.00 1.86 -7.53
CA MET A 108 -1.71 3.21 -7.99
C MET A 108 -2.38 4.27 -7.09
N ALA A 109 -3.65 4.08 -6.75
CA ALA A 109 -4.37 4.99 -5.86
C ALA A 109 -3.75 5.05 -4.45
N LEU A 110 -3.22 3.94 -3.94
CA LEU A 110 -2.51 3.93 -2.65
C LEU A 110 -1.15 4.61 -2.75
N HIS A 111 -0.41 4.40 -3.85
CA HIS A 111 0.86 5.05 -4.10
C HIS A 111 0.71 6.57 -4.22
N ASP A 112 -0.33 7.06 -4.90
CA ASP A 112 -0.63 8.49 -4.96
C ASP A 112 -0.96 9.08 -3.59
N LEU A 113 -1.71 8.34 -2.76
CA LEU A 113 -1.97 8.74 -1.38
C LEU A 113 -0.67 8.84 -0.56
N SER A 114 0.24 7.89 -0.73
CA SER A 114 1.51 7.84 0.00
C SER A 114 2.44 8.99 -0.40
N LEU A 115 2.53 9.32 -1.69
CA LEU A 115 3.27 10.47 -2.19
C LEU A 115 2.74 11.79 -1.64
N ASN A 116 1.42 11.95 -1.59
CA ASN A 116 0.80 13.16 -1.03
C ASN A 116 1.13 13.32 0.47
N LEU A 117 1.11 12.22 1.23
CA LEU A 117 1.50 12.23 2.64
C LEU A 117 2.99 12.56 2.82
N PHE A 118 3.86 11.98 1.99
CA PHE A 118 5.31 12.26 2.02
C PHE A 118 5.62 13.74 1.73
N ARG A 119 4.88 14.35 0.79
CA ARG A 119 5.01 15.79 0.51
C ARG A 119 4.55 16.64 1.68
N TYR A 120 3.40 16.31 2.28
CA TYR A 120 2.87 17.03 3.44
C TYR A 120 3.83 17.01 4.64
N THR A 121 4.34 15.82 4.96
CA THR A 121 5.31 15.61 6.05
C THR A 121 6.63 16.35 5.82
N THR A 122 7.16 16.32 4.59
CA THR A 122 8.37 17.05 4.22
C THR A 122 8.20 18.56 4.34
N LEU A 123 7.04 19.09 3.94
CA LEU A 123 6.71 20.52 4.05
C LEU A 123 6.58 20.97 5.51
N ILE A 124 5.94 20.17 6.38
CA ILE A 124 5.87 20.47 7.82
C ILE A 124 7.28 20.51 8.41
N ARG A 125 8.17 19.57 8.07
CA ARG A 125 9.57 19.61 8.51
C ARG A 125 10.27 20.91 8.13
N ALA A 126 10.10 21.36 6.88
CA ALA A 126 10.67 22.63 6.44
C ALA A 126 10.10 23.82 7.22
N ARG A 127 8.78 23.85 7.46
CA ARG A 127 8.10 24.92 8.21
C ARG A 127 8.50 24.95 9.68
N CYS A 128 8.51 23.81 10.37
CA CYS A 128 8.92 23.68 11.77
C CYS A 128 10.40 24.02 11.98
N LYS A 129 11.31 23.59 11.07
CA LYS A 129 12.72 23.99 11.12
C LYS A 129 12.89 25.49 10.94
N THR A 130 12.17 26.10 10.00
CA THR A 130 12.21 27.55 9.74
C THR A 130 11.69 28.35 10.95
N HIS A 131 10.63 27.87 11.59
CA HIS A 131 10.08 28.48 12.80
C HIS A 131 11.04 28.34 14.00
N ARG A 132 11.64 27.16 14.20
CA ARG A 132 12.67 26.89 15.23
C ARG A 132 13.94 27.73 15.06
N ILE A 133 14.36 28.00 13.81
CA ILE A 133 15.51 28.90 13.53
C ILE A 133 15.15 30.36 13.83
N ARG A 134 13.94 30.81 13.49
CA ARG A 134 13.47 32.16 13.83
C ARG A 134 13.45 32.42 15.34
N TYR A 135 12.91 31.52 16.14
CA TYR A 135 12.93 31.67 17.61
C TYR A 135 14.32 31.62 18.23
N ARG A 136 15.26 30.84 17.65
CA ARG A 136 16.65 30.80 18.14
C ARG A 136 17.43 32.09 17.89
N THR A 137 17.00 32.92 16.93
CA THR A 137 17.69 34.16 16.57
C THR A 137 17.18 35.37 17.38
N GLN A 138 16.18 35.18 18.25
CA GLN A 138 15.59 36.25 19.06
C GLN A 138 15.64 35.88 20.56
N GLU A 139 16.76 36.26 21.17
CA GLU A 139 17.01 36.49 22.60
C GLU A 139 16.81 35.40 23.67
N ARG A 140 17.83 35.30 24.54
CA ARG A 140 17.81 34.62 25.84
C ARG A 140 16.68 35.16 26.71
N LEU A 141 15.68 34.35 27.05
CA LEU A 141 15.04 34.31 28.39
C LEU A 141 14.03 33.14 28.49
N PHE A 142 14.39 32.18 29.35
CA PHE A 142 13.57 31.29 30.21
C PHE A 142 12.47 30.35 29.63
N ILE A 143 12.43 29.12 30.18
CA ILE A 143 11.65 27.88 29.87
C ILE A 143 10.59 27.67 31.00
N PRO A 144 9.55 26.78 30.99
CA PRO A 144 8.93 25.83 30.01
C PRO A 144 7.42 26.14 29.77
N ASP A 145 6.65 25.50 28.86
CA ASP A 145 6.03 24.15 29.04
C ASP A 145 5.26 23.72 27.78
N GLN A 146 4.91 22.43 27.73
CA GLN A 146 4.26 21.69 26.64
C GLN A 146 2.97 22.34 26.09
N ASP A 147 2.69 22.08 24.80
CA ASP A 147 1.37 22.17 24.12
C ASP A 147 1.04 23.26 23.08
N ASP A 148 1.97 24.11 22.63
CA ASP A 148 1.65 25.12 21.60
C ASP A 148 2.11 24.78 20.17
N CYS A 149 1.69 23.62 19.65
CA CYS A 149 1.66 23.35 18.19
C CYS A 149 0.24 23.36 17.62
N HIS A 150 -0.74 23.88 18.36
CA HIS A 150 -2.16 23.84 18.04
C HIS A 150 -2.72 25.11 17.41
N TYR A 151 -1.98 25.88 16.62
CA TYR A 151 -2.61 26.94 15.82
C TYR A 151 -1.95 27.08 14.45
N TYR A 152 -2.79 27.36 13.44
CA TYR A 152 -2.49 27.66 12.04
C TYR A 152 -2.44 26.48 11.05
N ILE A 153 -3.62 25.91 10.80
CA ILE A 153 -4.07 25.56 9.44
C ILE A 153 -5.53 26.03 9.30
N LEU A 154 -5.73 27.16 8.61
CA LEU A 154 -6.99 27.47 7.90
C LEU A 154 -6.95 26.74 6.56
#